data_AF-A0A2V7F7N3-F1
#
_entry.id   AF-A0A2V7F7N3-F1
#
_cell.length_a   1.000
_cell.length_b   1.000
_cell.length_c   1.000
_cell.angle_alpha   90.00
_cell.angle_beta   90.00
_cell.angle_gamma   90.00
#
_symmetry.space_group_name_H-M   'P 1'
#
loop_
_entity.id
_entity.type
_entity.pdbx_description
1 polymer ?
#
loop_
_entity_poly.entity_id
_entity_poly.type
_entity_poly.pdbx_seq_one_letter_code
_entity_poly.pdbx_strand_id
1 'polypeptide(L)' 'MLVVEAVLSPPLVIGAALAVGLGLFWGWRNYQRCPHCGRIVPRVSQGWFRCRACGRQYRKGLRVR' A
#
# COMPACT_ATOMS: atom_id res chain seq x y z
N MET A 1 4.06 -22.30 27.05
CA MET A 1 3.47 -23.13 25.97
C MET A 1 2.02 -22.78 25.65
N LEU A 2 1.16 -22.37 26.60
CA LEU A 2 -0.24 -21.98 26.31
C LEU A 2 -0.41 -20.73 25.41
N VAL A 3 0.56 -19.80 25.41
CA VAL A 3 0.44 -18.53 24.66
C VAL A 3 0.54 -18.73 23.14
N VAL A 4 1.40 -19.65 22.67
CA VAL A 4 1.56 -19.93 21.24
C VAL A 4 0.35 -20.66 20.65
N GLU A 5 -0.24 -21.60 21.38
CA GLU A 5 -1.47 -22.32 20.99
C GLU A 5 -2.67 -21.36 20.83
N ALA A 6 -2.79 -20.38 21.72
CA ALA A 6 -3.84 -19.36 21.61
C ALA A 6 -3.62 -18.44 20.40
N VAL A 7 -2.39 -18.01 20.13
CA VAL A 7 -2.04 -17.18 18.97
C VAL A 7 -2.27 -17.91 17.64
N LEU A 8 -2.02 -19.22 17.60
CA LEU A 8 -2.25 -20.09 16.44
C LEU A 8 -3.67 -20.65 16.36
N SER A 9 -4.58 -20.24 17.25
CA SER A 9 -5.96 -20.66 17.15
C SER A 9 -6.53 -20.25 15.78
N PRO A 10 -7.18 -21.19 15.05
CA PRO A 10 -7.64 -20.95 13.69
C PRO A 10 -8.40 -19.64 13.47
N PRO A 11 -9.34 -19.20 14.35
CA PRO A 11 -10.04 -17.94 14.13
C PRO A 11 -9.14 -16.70 14.27
N LEU A 12 -8.15 -16.70 15.17
CA LEU A 12 -7.22 -15.58 15.32
C LEU A 12 -6.27 -15.47 14.13
N VAL A 13 -5.73 -16.61 13.66
CA VAL A 13 -4.86 -16.64 12.48
C VAL A 13 -5.63 -16.19 11.24
N ILE A 14 -6.86 -16.68 11.04
CA ILE A 14 -7.74 -16.25 9.94
C ILE A 14 -8.03 -14.75 10.05
N GLY A 15 -8.40 -14.25 11.23
CA GLY A 15 -8.67 -12.85 11.46
C GLY A 15 -7.46 -11.95 11.15
N ALA A 16 -6.28 -12.34 11.62
CA ALA A 16 -5.03 -11.63 11.35
C ALA A 16 -4.68 -11.64 9.85
N ALA A 17 -4.79 -12.79 9.18
CA ALA A 17 -4.54 -12.91 7.76
C ALA A 17 -5.48 -12.02 6.92
N LEU A 18 -6.77 -11.98 7.27
CA LEU A 18 -7.74 -11.10 6.62
C LEU A 18 -7.41 -9.63 6.84
N ALA A 19 -7.07 -9.23 8.08
CA ALA A 19 -6.70 -7.85 8.39
C ALA A 19 -5.45 -7.40 7.61
N VAL A 20 -4.41 -8.25 7.57
CA VAL A 20 -3.18 -7.99 6.81
C VAL A 20 -3.48 -7.92 5.31
N GLY A 21 -4.23 -8.90 4.78
CA GLY A 21 -4.61 -8.96 3.37
C GLY A 21 -5.40 -7.72 2.93
N LEU A 22 -6.37 -7.30 3.74
CA LEU A 22 -7.18 -6.10 3.48
C LEU A 22 -6.33 -4.83 3.54
N GLY A 23 -5.44 -4.72 4.53
CA GLY A 23 -4.50 -3.60 4.66
C GLY A 23 -3.56 -3.48 3.46
N LEU A 24 -3.00 -4.60 3.00
CA LEU A 24 -2.15 -4.64 1.80
C LEU A 24 -2.94 -4.27 0.54
N PHE A 25 -4.14 -4.81 0.37
CA PHE A 25 -5.02 -4.50 -0.76
C PHE A 25 -5.37 -3.02 -0.82
N TRP A 26 -5.75 -2.43 0.32
CA TRP A 26 -5.99 -0.99 0.44
C TRP A 26 -4.74 -0.17 0.16
N GLY A 27 -3.58 -0.59 0.67
CA GLY A 27 -2.30 0.05 0.40
C GLY A 27 -1.99 0.11 -1.10
N TRP A 28 -2.11 -1.01 -1.81
CA TRP A 28 -1.91 -1.08 -3.27
C TRP A 28 -2.95 -0.31 -4.08
N ARG A 29 -4.18 -0.19 -3.58
CA ARG A 29 -5.23 0.61 -4.22
C ARG A 29 -4.96 2.11 -4.11
N ASN A 30 -4.46 2.58 -2.97
CA ASN A 30 -4.38 4.00 -2.61
C ASN A 30 -2.99 4.62 -2.76
N TYR A 31 -1.94 3.81 -2.84
CA TYR A 31 -0.57 4.29 -2.97
C TYR A 31 0.09 3.74 -4.23
N GLN A 32 1.03 4.51 -4.78
CA GLN A 32 1.87 4.12 -5.90
C GLN A 32 3.30 4.61 -5.66
N ARG A 33 4.26 4.06 -6.39
CA ARG A 33 5.61 4.64 -6.43
C ARG A 33 5.63 5.83 -7.38
N CYS A 34 6.31 6.90 -6.99
CA CYS A 34 6.56 8.03 -7.87
C CYS A 34 7.41 7.55 -9.06
N PRO A 35 6.99 7.80 -10.32
CA PRO A 35 7.71 7.28 -11.48
C PRO A 35 9.09 7.93 -11.70
N HIS A 36 9.39 9.03 -10.98
CA HIS A 36 10.66 9.74 -11.11
C HIS A 36 11.69 9.35 -10.05
N CYS A 37 11.27 9.16 -8.79
CA CYS A 37 12.18 8.94 -7.65
C CYS A 37 11.87 7.68 -6.84
N GLY A 38 10.83 6.91 -7.20
CA GLY A 38 10.46 5.66 -6.53
C GLY A 38 9.76 5.80 -5.17
N ARG A 39 9.66 7.01 -4.60
CA ARG A 39 9.04 7.19 -3.27
C ARG A 39 7.55 6.85 -3.29
N ILE A 40 7.05 6.27 -2.20
CA ILE A 40 5.62 5.97 -2.03
C ILE A 40 4.85 7.29 -1.94
N VAL A 41 3.88 7.47 -2.83
CA VAL A 41 3.02 8.65 -2.94
C VAL A 41 1.56 8.21 -3.10
N PRO A 42 0.58 9.08 -2.77
CA PRO A 42 -0.82 8.80 -3.04
C PRO A 42 -1.06 8.53 -4.53
N ARG A 43 -1.91 7.55 -4.81
CA ARG A 43 -2.33 7.19 -6.16
C ARG A 43 -3.28 8.25 -6.70
N VAL A 44 -2.97 8.74 -7.89
CA VAL A 44 -3.80 9.76 -8.55
C VAL A 44 -5.01 9.06 -9.17
N SER A 45 -6.22 9.48 -8.80
CA SER A 45 -7.47 9.05 -9.44
C SER A 45 -7.75 9.85 -10.71
N GLN A 46 -7.61 11.18 -10.65
CA GLN A 46 -7.78 12.12 -11.76
C GLN A 46 -6.79 13.29 -11.64
N GLY A 47 -6.42 13.90 -12.78
CA GLY A 47 -5.56 15.08 -12.83
C GLY A 47 -4.08 14.80 -12.58
N TRP A 48 -3.41 15.76 -11.93
CA TRP A 48 -1.96 15.75 -11.67
C TRP A 48 -1.67 16.07 -10.21
N PHE A 49 -0.82 15.26 -9.59
CA PHE A 49 -0.28 15.52 -8.26
C PHE A 49 1.21 15.87 -8.35
N ARG A 50 1.73 16.53 -7.31
CA ARG A 50 3.15 16.86 -7.19
C ARG A 50 3.79 16.00 -6.11
N CYS A 51 4.87 15.31 -6.44
CA CYS A 51 5.62 14.54 -5.45
C CYS A 51 6.35 15.50 -4.49
N ARG A 52 6.11 15.38 -3.18
CA ARG A 52 6.78 16.22 -2.17
C ARG A 52 8.28 15.98 -2.03
N ALA A 53 8.78 14.82 -2.50
CA ALA A 53 10.19 14.48 -2.40
C ALA A 53 11.03 15.00 -3.57
N CYS A 54 10.59 14.81 -4.81
CA CYS A 54 11.34 15.26 -6.01
C CYS A 54 10.76 16.53 -6.67
N GLY A 55 9.61 17.01 -6.21
CA GLY A 55 8.94 18.19 -6.76
C GLY A 55 8.31 17.99 -8.14
N ARG A 56 8.46 16.83 -8.79
CA ARG A 56 7.92 16.55 -10.13
C ARG A 56 6.45 16.18 -10.08
N GLN A 57 5.75 16.52 -11.16
CA GLN A 57 4.34 16.17 -11.34
C GLN A 57 4.21 14.70 -11.82
N TYR A 58 3.15 14.06 -11.37
CA TYR A 58 2.78 12.71 -11.78
C TYR A 58 1.27 12.58 -11.92
N ARG A 59 0.83 11.69 -12.80
CA ARG A 59 -0.60 11.36 -13.04
C ARG A 59 -0.80 9.86 -13.08
N LYS A 60 -2.06 9.45 -13.08
CA LYS A 60 -2.44 8.04 -13.26
C LYS A 60 -1.86 7.50 -14.57
N GLY A 61 -1.20 6.35 -14.50
CA GLY A 61 -0.64 5.67 -15.68
C GLY A 61 0.60 6.32 -16.28
N LEU A 62 1.16 7.38 -15.68
CA LEU A 62 2.42 7.95 -16.14
C LEU A 62 3.56 6.94 -15.95
N ARG A 63 4.14 6.48 -17.05
CA ARG A 63 5.37 5.69 -17.06
C ARG A 63 6.47 6.56 -17.62
N VAL A 64 7.46 6.86 -16.80
CA VAL A 64 8.69 7.53 -17.24
C VAL A 64 9.67 6.38 -17.43
N ARG A 65 10.04 6.12 -18.68
CA ARG A 65 10.95 5.05 -19.07
C ARG A 65 12.38 5.53 -18.88
#